data_AF-A0A9E3AZV9-F1
#
_entry.id   AF-A0A9E3AZV9-F1
#
_cell.length_a   1.000
_cell.length_b   1.000
_cell.length_c   1.000
_cell.angle_alpha   90.00
_cell.angle_beta   90.00
_cell.angle_gamma   90.00
#
_symmetry.space_group_name_H-M   'P 1'
#
loop_
_entity.id
_entity.type
_entity.pdbx_description
1 polymer ?
#
loop_
_entity_poly.entity_id
_entity_poly.type
_entity_poly.pdbx_seq_one_letter_code
_entity_poly.pdbx_strand_id
1 'polypeptide(L)'
;VEYGLGNNVMIDSYTREVERYGGPAAIDALERAFTANSAALSEIIAAVYTGQVTLSPLMVSVLTLDHLFTFWGLDLADRLKFIQRQTDKYGFIEDFRAQRRIFCELARPRDPHFDPDLRAQGQKLQQISALQEKTIQQTAQEVRMLAEKGQLWRSEEQILASFAHMHVNRLLGLDREQERRTYAFWRHTLESLQRQPVRKDENVYAVDPV
;
A
#
# COMPACT_ATOMS: atom_id res chain seq x y z
N VAL A 1 18.42 18.06 -17.59
CA VAL A 1 18.78 19.30 -18.32
C VAL A 1 19.83 19.01 -19.37
N GLU A 2 21.06 18.66 -19.01
CA GLU A 2 22.13 18.39 -20.01
C GLU A 2 21.86 17.18 -20.91
N TYR A 3 21.32 16.09 -20.38
CA TYR A 3 20.92 14.90 -21.16
C TYR A 3 19.49 14.98 -21.72
N GLY A 4 18.83 16.15 -21.70
CA GLY A 4 17.46 16.31 -22.24
C GLY A 4 16.32 15.64 -21.45
N LEU A 5 16.62 14.94 -20.34
CA LEU A 5 15.62 14.24 -19.52
C LEU A 5 14.71 15.16 -18.67
N GLY A 6 14.93 16.47 -18.74
CA GLY A 6 14.15 17.47 -18.00
C GLY A 6 14.54 18.87 -18.44
N ASN A 7 13.54 19.76 -18.52
CA ASN A 7 13.70 21.08 -19.14
C ASN A 7 14.23 22.14 -18.16
N ASN A 8 13.62 22.25 -16.98
CA ASN A 8 13.91 23.29 -15.99
C ASN A 8 14.16 22.67 -14.61
N VAL A 9 15.08 23.26 -13.84
CA VAL A 9 15.32 22.93 -12.43
C VAL A 9 15.19 24.22 -11.63
N MET A 10 14.45 24.17 -10.53
CA MET A 10 14.21 25.30 -9.63
C MET A 10 14.52 24.88 -8.19
N ILE A 11 15.09 25.80 -7.42
CA ILE A 11 15.21 25.67 -5.97
C ILE A 11 14.14 26.58 -5.37
N ASP A 12 13.28 26.01 -4.53
CA ASP A 12 12.19 26.73 -3.86
C ASP A 12 12.11 26.29 -2.40
N SER A 13 11.36 27.05 -1.61
CA SER A 13 10.99 26.73 -0.25
C SER A 13 10.04 25.53 -0.18
N TYR A 14 10.26 24.66 0.81
CA TYR A 14 9.36 23.57 1.12
C TYR A 14 8.55 23.90 2.38
N THR A 15 7.23 24.06 2.22
CA THR A 15 6.30 24.19 3.34
C THR A 15 5.79 22.81 3.74
N ARG A 16 6.18 22.36 4.94
CA ARG A 16 5.76 21.06 5.49
C ARG A 16 4.25 21.08 5.76
N GLU A 17 3.54 20.03 5.37
CA GLU A 17 2.11 19.85 5.66
C GLU A 17 1.91 19.28 7.08
N VAL A 18 2.42 20.00 8.10
CA VAL A 18 2.45 19.54 9.51
C VAL A 18 1.07 19.15 10.01
N GLU A 19 0.05 19.94 9.70
CA GLU A 19 -1.34 19.73 10.11
C GLU A 19 -1.95 18.47 9.52
N ARG A 20 -1.54 18.10 8.30
CA ARG A 20 -2.05 16.92 7.59
C ARG A 20 -1.46 15.64 8.18
N TYR A 21 -0.19 15.69 8.55
CA TYR A 21 0.58 14.52 8.97
C TYR A 21 0.74 14.40 10.50
N GLY A 22 -0.28 14.84 11.24
CA GLY A 22 -0.42 14.55 12.66
C GLY A 22 0.19 15.57 13.62
N GLY A 23 0.68 16.70 13.12
CA GLY A 23 1.26 17.75 13.93
C GLY A 23 2.79 17.65 14.09
N PRO A 24 3.39 18.61 14.81
CA PRO A 24 4.85 18.75 14.90
C PRO A 24 5.54 17.56 15.55
N ALA A 25 4.85 16.80 16.40
CA ALA A 25 5.40 15.61 17.03
C ALA A 25 5.49 14.40 16.08
N ALA A 26 4.68 14.37 15.01
CA ALA A 26 4.58 13.23 14.11
C ALA A 26 5.28 13.45 12.75
N ILE A 27 5.37 14.71 12.29
CA ILE A 27 5.80 15.04 10.93
C ILE A 27 7.17 14.44 10.56
N ASP A 28 8.15 14.44 11.48
CA ASP A 28 9.48 13.87 11.23
C ASP A 28 9.41 12.36 10.98
N ALA A 29 8.54 11.64 11.69
CA ALA A 29 8.34 10.21 11.50
C ALA A 29 7.68 9.90 10.16
N LEU A 30 6.74 10.75 9.73
CA LEU A 30 6.08 10.62 8.43
C LEU A 30 7.03 10.96 7.28
N GLU A 31 7.92 11.94 7.42
CA GLU A 31 8.94 12.24 6.40
C GLU A 31 9.96 11.09 6.23
N ARG A 32 10.33 10.40 7.31
CA ARG A 32 11.12 9.15 7.21
C ARG A 32 10.36 8.08 6.43
N ALA A 33 9.06 7.91 6.71
CA ALA A 33 8.21 6.98 5.97
C ALA A 33 8.05 7.38 4.50
N PHE A 34 7.90 8.67 4.18
CA PHE A 34 7.85 9.16 2.80
C PHE A 34 9.14 8.91 2.04
N THR A 35 10.29 9.06 2.71
CA THR A 35 11.59 8.79 2.12
C THR A 35 11.73 7.31 1.78
N ALA A 36 11.45 6.43 2.74
CA ALA A 36 11.50 4.98 2.53
C ALA A 36 10.50 4.52 1.47
N ASN A 37 9.28 5.06 1.49
CA ASN A 37 8.26 4.75 0.50
C ASN A 37 8.67 5.22 -0.91
N SER A 38 9.22 6.43 -1.03
CA SER A 38 9.69 6.93 -2.33
C SER A 38 10.80 6.05 -2.89
N ALA A 39 11.77 5.64 -2.06
CA ALA A 39 12.85 4.73 -2.48
C ALA A 39 12.31 3.37 -2.96
N ALA A 40 11.41 2.75 -2.18
CA ALA A 40 10.80 1.47 -2.57
C ALA A 40 10.00 1.58 -3.87
N LEU A 41 9.20 2.66 -4.04
CA LEU A 41 8.42 2.86 -5.26
C LEU A 41 9.31 3.15 -6.48
N SER A 42 10.44 3.85 -6.31
CA SER A 42 11.42 4.03 -7.39
C SER A 42 11.98 2.70 -7.88
N GLU A 43 12.30 1.77 -6.98
CA GLU A 43 12.75 0.41 -7.35
C GLU A 43 11.64 -0.39 -8.07
N ILE A 44 10.37 -0.21 -7.66
CA ILE A 44 9.23 -0.83 -8.35
C ILE A 44 9.07 -0.26 -9.76
N ILE A 45 9.16 1.06 -9.93
CA ILE A 45 9.11 1.72 -11.24
C ILE A 45 10.27 1.23 -12.12
N ALA A 46 11.48 1.09 -11.57
CA ALA A 46 12.62 0.54 -12.29
C ALA A 46 12.39 -0.92 -12.71
N ALA A 47 11.82 -1.76 -11.83
CA ALA A 47 11.49 -3.14 -12.16
C ALA A 47 10.43 -3.25 -13.27
N VAL A 48 9.45 -2.35 -13.28
CA VAL A 48 8.44 -2.26 -14.36
C VAL A 48 9.09 -1.79 -15.66
N TYR A 49 9.89 -0.73 -15.61
CA TYR A 49 10.56 -0.15 -16.78
C TYR A 49 11.54 -1.13 -17.46
N THR A 50 12.23 -1.95 -16.67
CA THR A 50 13.18 -2.95 -17.17
C THR A 50 12.53 -4.29 -17.56
N GLY A 51 11.19 -4.39 -17.46
CA GLY A 51 10.44 -5.60 -17.83
C GLY A 51 10.56 -6.76 -16.83
N GLN A 52 11.14 -6.56 -15.65
CA GLN A 52 11.16 -7.57 -14.58
C GLN A 52 9.76 -7.78 -13.97
N VAL A 53 8.93 -6.74 -14.02
CA VAL A 53 7.51 -6.79 -13.65
C VAL A 53 6.71 -6.27 -14.83
N THR A 54 5.83 -7.10 -15.38
CA THR A 54 4.93 -6.77 -16.51
C THR A 54 3.47 -6.69 -16.08
N LEU A 55 3.19 -6.70 -14.77
CA LEU A 55 1.87 -6.47 -14.21
C LEU A 55 1.35 -5.08 -14.59
N SER A 56 0.03 -4.96 -14.76
CA SER A 56 -0.58 -3.67 -15.04
C SER A 56 -0.33 -2.65 -13.92
N PRO A 57 -0.26 -1.33 -14.21
CA PRO A 57 -0.08 -0.30 -13.18
C PRO A 57 -1.11 -0.38 -12.05
N LEU A 58 -2.35 -0.78 -12.36
CA LEU A 58 -3.41 -1.00 -11.38
C LEU A 58 -3.08 -2.17 -10.44
N MET A 59 -2.60 -3.30 -10.97
CA MET A 59 -2.19 -4.45 -10.16
C MET A 59 -1.03 -4.09 -9.24
N VAL A 60 0.00 -3.43 -9.77
CA VAL A 60 1.15 -2.96 -8.98
C VAL A 60 0.65 -2.09 -7.83
N SER A 61 -0.17 -1.07 -8.13
CA SER A 61 -0.67 -0.13 -7.13
C SER A 61 -1.53 -0.77 -6.04
N VAL A 62 -2.41 -1.71 -6.40
CA VAL A 62 -3.23 -2.44 -5.42
C VAL A 62 -2.36 -3.29 -4.49
N LEU A 63 -1.39 -4.03 -5.05
CA LEU A 63 -0.55 -4.94 -4.26
C LEU A 63 0.40 -4.17 -3.34
N THR A 64 1.03 -3.10 -3.82
CA THR A 64 1.96 -2.30 -3.02
C THR A 64 1.24 -1.49 -1.95
N LEU A 65 0.00 -1.07 -2.22
CA LEU A 65 -0.88 -0.46 -1.23
C LEU A 65 -1.26 -1.48 -0.15
N ASP A 66 -1.59 -2.71 -0.53
CA ASP A 66 -1.88 -3.78 0.44
C ASP A 66 -0.68 -4.10 1.34
N HIS A 67 0.52 -4.16 0.75
CA HIS A 67 1.76 -4.30 1.51
C HIS A 67 1.98 -3.14 2.47
N LEU A 68 1.79 -1.89 2.02
CA LEU A 68 1.95 -0.69 2.86
C LEU A 68 1.08 -0.78 4.11
N PHE A 69 -0.20 -1.12 3.97
CA PHE A 69 -1.13 -1.24 5.09
C PHE A 69 -0.80 -2.43 6.00
N THR A 70 -0.31 -3.52 5.42
CA THR A 70 0.17 -4.67 6.18
C THR A 70 1.40 -4.28 7.03
N PHE A 71 2.37 -3.55 6.46
CA PHE A 71 3.53 -3.05 7.20
C PHE A 71 3.16 -2.00 8.24
N TRP A 72 2.13 -1.20 7.99
CA TRP A 72 1.58 -0.30 9.00
C TRP A 72 1.01 -1.09 10.20
N GLY A 73 0.67 -2.37 10.01
CA GLY A 73 0.21 -3.28 11.07
C GLY A 73 -1.29 -3.52 11.08
N LEU A 74 -2.01 -3.18 10.00
CA LEU A 74 -3.44 -3.48 9.89
C LEU A 74 -3.63 -4.93 9.41
N ASP A 75 -4.49 -5.66 10.10
CA ASP A 75 -4.90 -6.98 9.65
C ASP A 75 -5.85 -6.91 8.44
N LEU A 76 -6.35 -8.05 7.97
CA LEU A 76 -7.27 -8.10 6.83
C LEU A 76 -8.58 -7.35 7.11
N ALA A 77 -9.12 -7.48 8.32
CA ALA A 77 -10.40 -6.90 8.70
C ALA A 77 -10.31 -5.38 8.83
N ASP A 78 -9.23 -4.88 9.43
CA ASP A 78 -8.97 -3.44 9.58
C ASP A 78 -8.70 -2.77 8.24
N ARG A 79 -7.91 -3.40 7.35
CA ARG A 79 -7.73 -2.92 5.97
C ARG A 79 -9.04 -2.84 5.21
N LEU A 80 -9.89 -3.86 5.34
CA LEU A 80 -11.18 -3.88 4.67
C LEU A 80 -12.11 -2.78 5.21
N LYS A 81 -12.17 -2.63 6.54
CA LYS A 81 -12.96 -1.58 7.20
C LYS A 81 -12.51 -0.18 6.77
N PHE A 82 -11.20 0.04 6.67
CA PHE A 82 -10.62 1.28 6.18
C PHE A 82 -11.09 1.59 4.76
N ILE A 83 -10.89 0.68 3.82
CA ILE A 83 -11.18 0.96 2.40
C ILE A 83 -12.68 1.02 2.09
N GLN A 84 -13.51 0.32 2.85
CA GLN A 84 -14.97 0.40 2.74
C GLN A 84 -15.51 1.80 3.04
N ARG A 85 -14.83 2.58 3.89
CA ARG A 85 -15.21 3.97 4.20
C ARG A 85 -14.87 4.96 3.09
N GLN A 86 -13.93 4.59 2.20
CA GLN A 86 -13.42 5.48 1.15
C GLN A 86 -13.96 5.17 -0.25
N THR A 87 -14.73 4.08 -0.39
CA THR A 87 -15.16 3.56 -1.70
C THR A 87 -16.66 3.29 -1.73
N ASP A 88 -17.25 3.42 -2.92
CA ASP A 88 -18.58 2.90 -3.19
C ASP A 88 -18.56 1.37 -3.29
N LYS A 89 -19.59 0.71 -2.76
CA LYS A 89 -19.72 -0.74 -2.68
C LYS A 89 -19.74 -1.42 -4.06
N TYR A 90 -20.27 -0.75 -5.08
CA TYR A 90 -20.41 -1.33 -6.42
C TYR A 90 -19.50 -0.68 -7.47
N GLY A 91 -18.62 0.25 -7.06
CA GLY A 91 -17.71 0.93 -7.97
C GLY A 91 -16.74 -0.04 -8.64
N PHE A 92 -16.70 -0.05 -9.98
CA PHE A 92 -15.78 -0.87 -10.80
C PHE A 92 -15.89 -2.40 -10.59
N ILE A 93 -16.99 -2.89 -10.01
CA ILE A 93 -17.13 -4.32 -9.66
C ILE A 93 -17.10 -5.25 -10.88
N GLU A 94 -17.66 -4.82 -12.02
CA GLU A 94 -17.67 -5.64 -13.25
C GLU A 94 -16.26 -5.81 -13.82
N ASP A 95 -15.46 -4.73 -13.87
CA ASP A 95 -14.06 -4.79 -14.28
C ASP A 95 -13.23 -5.69 -13.35
N PHE A 96 -13.51 -5.62 -12.05
CA PHE A 96 -12.82 -6.45 -11.06
C PHE A 96 -13.15 -7.94 -11.24
N ARG A 97 -14.40 -8.29 -11.51
CA ARG A 97 -14.83 -9.70 -11.63
C ARG A 97 -14.02 -10.47 -12.67
N ALA A 98 -13.69 -9.83 -13.80
CA ALA A 98 -12.86 -10.42 -14.86
C ALA A 98 -11.43 -10.78 -14.39
N GLN A 99 -10.89 -10.05 -13.41
CA GLN A 99 -9.50 -10.19 -12.95
C GLN A 99 -9.39 -10.70 -11.51
N ARG A 100 -10.52 -11.00 -10.86
CA ARG A 100 -10.62 -11.37 -9.44
C ARG A 100 -9.61 -12.44 -9.03
N ARG A 101 -9.47 -13.50 -9.82
CA ARG A 101 -8.56 -14.61 -9.52
C ARG A 101 -7.11 -14.12 -9.43
N ILE A 102 -6.67 -13.30 -10.40
CA ILE A 102 -5.31 -12.78 -10.46
C ILE A 102 -5.02 -11.91 -9.23
N PHE A 103 -5.89 -10.95 -8.91
CA PHE A 103 -5.71 -10.10 -7.73
C PHE A 103 -5.65 -10.90 -6.42
N CYS A 104 -6.53 -11.89 -6.25
CA CYS A 104 -6.55 -12.71 -5.04
C CYS A 104 -5.29 -13.58 -4.92
N GLU A 105 -4.85 -14.23 -6.01
CA GLU A 105 -3.66 -15.08 -6.00
C GLU A 105 -2.36 -14.28 -5.85
N LEU A 106 -2.29 -13.05 -6.37
CA LEU A 106 -1.14 -12.18 -6.15
C LEU A 106 -1.10 -11.64 -4.72
N ALA A 107 -2.23 -11.27 -4.13
CA ALA A 107 -2.30 -10.73 -2.76
C ALA A 107 -2.14 -11.82 -1.68
N ARG A 108 -2.69 -13.02 -1.92
CA ARG A 108 -2.59 -14.16 -1.01
C ARG A 108 -2.54 -15.45 -1.83
N PRO A 109 -1.34 -15.89 -2.26
CA PRO A 109 -1.19 -17.09 -3.09
C PRO A 109 -1.74 -18.33 -2.39
N ARG A 110 -2.62 -19.07 -3.07
CA ARG A 110 -3.21 -20.31 -2.54
C ARG A 110 -3.12 -21.44 -3.53
N ASP A 111 -3.53 -21.24 -4.77
CA ASP A 111 -3.50 -22.30 -5.77
C ASP A 111 -2.05 -22.60 -6.18
N PRO A 112 -1.50 -23.79 -5.91
CA PRO A 112 -0.13 -24.13 -6.32
C PRO A 112 0.06 -24.14 -7.85
N HIS A 113 -1.03 -24.31 -8.60
CA HIS A 113 -1.04 -24.34 -10.07
C HIS A 113 -1.34 -22.97 -10.69
N PHE A 114 -1.46 -21.91 -9.88
CA PHE A 114 -1.52 -20.56 -10.41
C PHE A 114 -0.22 -20.22 -11.14
N ASP A 115 -0.36 -19.44 -12.21
CA ASP A 115 0.69 -19.02 -13.12
C ASP A 115 2.01 -18.69 -12.39
N PRO A 116 3.10 -19.45 -12.66
CA PRO A 116 4.36 -19.29 -11.94
C PRO A 116 5.04 -17.95 -12.23
N ASP A 117 4.86 -17.39 -13.42
CA ASP A 117 5.46 -16.11 -13.81
C ASP A 117 4.77 -14.96 -13.08
N LEU A 118 3.43 -14.95 -13.06
CA LEU A 118 2.67 -13.98 -12.28
C LEU A 118 3.00 -14.08 -10.78
N ARG A 119 3.14 -15.29 -10.25
CA ARG A 119 3.55 -15.50 -8.86
C ARG A 119 4.94 -14.92 -8.59
N ALA A 120 5.92 -15.17 -9.46
CA ALA A 120 7.26 -14.64 -9.31
C ALA A 120 7.28 -13.10 -9.34
N GLN A 121 6.46 -12.49 -10.19
CA GLN A 121 6.30 -11.02 -10.22
C GLN A 121 5.66 -10.47 -8.93
N GLY A 122 4.63 -11.15 -8.39
CA GLY A 122 4.06 -10.79 -7.08
C GLY A 122 5.08 -10.86 -5.95
N GLN A 123 5.89 -11.94 -5.91
CA GLN A 123 6.99 -12.08 -4.94
C GLN A 123 8.05 -11.00 -5.10
N LYS A 124 8.42 -10.65 -6.34
CA LYS A 124 9.36 -9.57 -6.63
C LYS A 124 8.84 -8.23 -6.10
N LEU A 125 7.56 -7.91 -6.32
CA LEU A 125 6.93 -6.72 -5.75
C LEU A 125 6.95 -6.72 -4.23
N GLN A 126 6.68 -7.86 -3.60
CA GLN A 126 6.76 -8.01 -2.14
C GLN A 126 8.18 -7.77 -1.62
N GLN A 127 9.19 -8.36 -2.27
CA GLN A 127 10.61 -8.18 -1.91
C GLN A 127 11.04 -6.70 -2.00
N ILE A 128 10.68 -6.00 -3.07
CA ILE A 128 10.99 -4.57 -3.20
C ILE A 128 10.19 -3.75 -2.18
N SER A 129 8.91 -4.09 -1.95
CA SER A 129 8.08 -3.43 -0.95
C SER A 129 8.65 -3.60 0.46
N ALA A 130 9.31 -4.72 0.77
CA ALA A 130 9.90 -4.97 2.08
C ALA A 130 11.07 -4.02 2.43
N LEU A 131 11.65 -3.30 1.44
CA LEU A 131 12.69 -2.29 1.69
C LEU A 131 12.24 -1.16 2.63
N GLN A 132 10.94 -0.87 2.65
CA GLN A 132 10.34 0.15 3.53
C GLN A 132 9.74 -0.44 4.82
N GLU A 133 9.59 -1.77 4.93
CA GLU A 133 8.80 -2.43 5.99
C GLU A 133 9.17 -1.95 7.40
N LYS A 134 10.45 -2.04 7.76
CA LYS A 134 10.94 -1.65 9.09
C LYS A 134 10.62 -0.18 9.40
N THR A 135 10.87 0.72 8.45
CA THR A 135 10.61 2.15 8.63
C THR A 135 9.12 2.41 8.79
N ILE A 136 8.27 1.76 7.99
CA ILE A 136 6.81 1.91 8.09
C ILE A 136 6.30 1.39 9.44
N GLN A 137 6.77 0.23 9.89
CA GLN A 137 6.41 -0.34 11.19
C GLN A 137 6.80 0.59 12.35
N GLN A 138 8.02 1.14 12.31
CA GLN A 138 8.50 2.10 13.31
C GLN A 138 7.66 3.37 13.31
N THR A 139 7.38 3.96 12.14
CA THR A 139 6.52 5.14 12.03
C THR A 139 5.11 4.86 12.56
N ALA A 140 4.52 3.69 12.26
CA ALA A 140 3.20 3.33 12.76
C ALA A 140 3.18 3.21 14.30
N GLN A 141 4.21 2.62 14.90
CA GLN A 141 4.36 2.55 16.36
C GLN A 141 4.49 3.95 16.98
N GLU A 142 5.32 4.82 16.40
CA GLU A 142 5.47 6.22 16.84
C GLU A 142 4.13 6.98 16.78
N VAL A 143 3.40 6.87 15.67
CA VAL A 143 2.08 7.50 15.50
C VAL A 143 1.10 6.99 16.56
N ARG A 144 1.04 5.68 16.84
CA ARG A 144 0.18 5.12 17.88
C ARG A 144 0.53 5.61 19.28
N MET A 145 1.82 5.66 19.61
CA MET A 145 2.28 6.21 20.90
C MET A 145 1.89 7.69 21.05
N LEU A 146 1.96 8.48 19.98
CA LEU A 146 1.52 9.88 20.00
C LEU A 146 0.00 9.99 20.14
N ALA A 147 -0.76 9.08 19.52
CA ALA A 147 -2.21 9.02 19.65
C ALA A 147 -2.63 8.74 21.11
N GLU A 148 -1.99 7.75 21.75
CA GLU A 148 -2.23 7.39 23.17
C GLU A 148 -1.92 8.56 24.12
N LYS A 149 -0.92 9.39 23.79
CA LYS A 149 -0.56 10.59 24.55
C LYS A 149 -1.43 11.81 24.24
N GLY A 150 -2.38 11.70 23.30
CA GLY A 150 -3.21 12.83 22.86
C GLY A 150 -2.43 13.93 22.13
N GLN A 151 -1.28 13.59 21.52
CA GLN A 151 -0.37 14.54 20.89
C GLN A 151 -0.56 14.68 19.37
N LEU A 152 -1.43 13.84 18.77
CA LEU A 152 -1.74 13.93 17.35
C LEU A 152 -2.82 14.99 17.07
N TRP A 153 -2.61 15.77 16.02
CA TRP A 153 -3.60 16.73 15.51
C TRP A 153 -4.67 16.07 14.61
N ARG A 154 -4.40 14.85 14.14
CA ARG A 154 -5.26 14.05 13.25
C ARG A 154 -5.27 12.60 13.73
N SER A 155 -6.33 11.86 13.42
CA SER A 155 -6.35 10.43 13.76
C SER A 155 -5.31 9.65 12.96
N GLU A 156 -4.85 8.50 13.49
CA GLU A 156 -3.99 7.57 12.74
C GLU A 156 -4.59 7.22 11.38
N GLU A 157 -5.91 6.99 11.33
CA GLU A 157 -6.65 6.71 10.09
C GLU A 157 -6.52 7.84 9.05
N GLN A 158 -6.62 9.11 9.46
CA GLN A 158 -6.49 10.26 8.57
C GLN A 158 -5.05 10.44 8.05
N ILE A 159 -4.06 10.18 8.91
CA ILE A 159 -2.64 10.24 8.56
C ILE A 159 -2.34 9.13 7.54
N LEU A 160 -2.77 7.89 7.83
CA LEU A 160 -2.58 6.74 6.95
C LEU A 160 -3.30 6.93 5.60
N ALA A 161 -4.49 7.52 5.58
CA ALA A 161 -5.18 7.87 4.34
C ALA A 161 -4.40 8.90 3.51
N SER A 162 -3.82 9.91 4.15
CA SER A 162 -2.98 10.89 3.45
C SER A 162 -1.70 10.25 2.91
N PHE A 163 -1.11 9.29 3.65
CA PHE A 163 0.05 8.56 3.19
C PHE A 163 -0.28 7.63 2.02
N ALA A 164 -1.39 6.88 2.10
CA ALA A 164 -1.92 6.04 1.02
C ALA A 164 -2.14 6.83 -0.27
N HIS A 165 -2.74 8.02 -0.17
CA HIS A 165 -2.91 8.92 -1.30
C HIS A 165 -1.56 9.27 -1.95
N MET A 166 -0.57 9.65 -1.14
CA MET A 166 0.76 9.96 -1.66
C MET A 166 1.49 8.73 -2.24
N HIS A 167 1.23 7.53 -1.73
CA HIS A 167 1.75 6.28 -2.30
C HIS A 167 1.19 6.05 -3.72
N VAL A 168 -0.13 6.18 -3.89
CA VAL A 168 -0.76 6.03 -5.21
C VAL A 168 -0.31 7.13 -6.17
N ASN A 169 -0.21 8.38 -5.69
CA ASN A 169 0.25 9.51 -6.51
C ASN A 169 1.65 9.29 -7.09
N ARG A 170 2.56 8.67 -6.33
CA ARG A 170 3.93 8.39 -6.80
C ARG A 170 3.97 7.31 -7.90
N LEU A 171 3.00 6.41 -7.94
CA LEU A 171 2.91 5.33 -8.93
C LEU A 171 2.10 5.71 -10.18
N LEU A 172 0.95 6.36 -9.99
CA LEU A 172 -0.02 6.61 -11.05
C LEU A 172 -0.16 8.09 -11.44
N GLY A 173 0.55 8.98 -10.77
CA GLY A 173 0.40 10.42 -10.94
C GLY A 173 -0.86 10.97 -10.26
N LEU A 174 -1.31 12.14 -10.69
CA LEU A 174 -2.38 12.91 -10.04
C LEU A 174 -3.80 12.56 -10.55
N ASP A 175 -3.95 11.43 -11.24
CA ASP A 175 -5.24 11.01 -11.80
C ASP A 175 -6.15 10.43 -10.71
N ARG A 176 -7.15 11.24 -10.32
CA ARG A 176 -8.13 10.88 -9.29
C ARG A 176 -8.99 9.67 -9.68
N GLU A 177 -9.26 9.44 -10.96
CA GLU A 177 -10.05 8.28 -11.37
C GLU A 177 -9.24 7.00 -11.19
N GLN A 178 -7.94 7.04 -11.49
CA GLN A 178 -7.03 5.92 -11.29
C GLN A 178 -6.83 5.59 -9.81
N GLU A 179 -6.76 6.61 -8.93
CA GLU A 179 -6.76 6.39 -7.48
C GLU A 179 -8.06 5.72 -7.01
N ARG A 180 -9.22 6.25 -7.44
CA ARG A 180 -10.54 5.68 -7.10
C ARG A 180 -10.66 4.23 -7.57
N ARG A 181 -10.16 3.92 -8.76
CA ARG A 181 -10.13 2.57 -9.32
C ARG A 181 -9.22 1.65 -8.51
N THR A 182 -8.05 2.12 -8.11
CA THR A 182 -7.12 1.37 -7.23
C THR A 182 -7.79 0.99 -5.92
N TYR A 183 -8.42 1.95 -5.24
CA TYR A 183 -9.12 1.70 -3.98
C TYR A 183 -10.30 0.73 -4.14
N ALA A 184 -11.08 0.85 -5.22
CA ALA A 184 -12.17 -0.08 -5.50
C ALA A 184 -11.68 -1.52 -5.74
N PHE A 185 -10.63 -1.69 -6.54
CA PHE A 185 -10.03 -3.00 -6.79
C PHE A 185 -9.40 -3.59 -5.52
N TRP A 186 -8.72 -2.76 -4.71
CA TRP A 186 -8.18 -3.20 -3.43
C TRP A 186 -9.29 -3.67 -2.49
N ARG A 187 -10.37 -2.90 -2.35
CA ARG A 187 -11.57 -3.32 -1.60
C ARG A 187 -12.10 -4.67 -2.06
N HIS A 188 -12.37 -4.84 -3.34
CA HIS A 188 -12.96 -6.08 -3.84
C HIS A 188 -12.02 -7.29 -3.71
N THR A 189 -10.71 -7.04 -3.76
CA THR A 189 -9.69 -8.04 -3.44
C THR A 189 -9.81 -8.47 -1.98
N LEU A 190 -9.82 -7.53 -1.04
CA LEU A 190 -9.97 -7.82 0.40
C LEU A 190 -11.29 -8.50 0.74
N GLU A 191 -12.42 -8.05 0.17
CA GLU A 191 -13.72 -8.71 0.34
C GLU A 191 -13.72 -10.14 -0.21
N SER A 192 -12.99 -10.38 -1.32
CA SER A 192 -12.84 -11.71 -1.87
C SER A 192 -12.00 -12.59 -0.95
N LEU A 193 -10.89 -12.07 -0.41
CA LEU A 193 -10.02 -12.80 0.52
C LEU A 193 -10.71 -13.12 1.85
N GLN A 194 -11.53 -12.20 2.39
CA GLN A 194 -12.27 -12.41 3.63
C GLN A 194 -13.27 -13.59 3.52
N ARG A 195 -13.89 -13.76 2.35
CA ARG A 195 -14.85 -14.85 2.10
C ARG A 195 -14.18 -16.20 1.86
N GLN A 196 -12.87 -16.23 1.63
CA GLN A 196 -12.17 -17.49 1.41
C GLN A 196 -11.85 -18.16 2.77
N PRO A 197 -12.08 -19.47 2.91
CA PRO A 197 -11.77 -20.18 4.17
C PRO A 197 -10.28 -20.04 4.51
N VAL A 198 -9.95 -19.83 5.78
CA VAL A 198 -8.55 -19.85 6.27
C VAL A 198 -7.97 -21.25 6.01
N ARG A 199 -6.74 -21.35 5.48
CA ARG A 199 -6.09 -22.66 5.31
C ARG A 199 -5.82 -23.25 6.69
N LYS A 200 -6.14 -24.53 6.88
CA LYS A 200 -5.97 -25.24 8.17
C LYS A 200 -4.54 -25.19 8.72
N ASP A 201 -3.54 -24.91 7.88
CA ASP A 201 -2.12 -24.90 8.25
C ASP A 201 -1.66 -23.57 8.90
N GLU A 202 -2.49 -22.53 8.94
CA GLU A 202 -2.18 -21.26 9.62
C GLU A 202 -2.53 -21.26 11.13
N ASN A 203 -3.04 -22.39 11.67
CA ASN A 203 -3.53 -22.50 13.05
C ASN A 203 -2.52 -23.13 14.04
N VAL A 204 -1.22 -23.13 13.73
CA VAL A 204 -0.18 -23.80 14.56
C VAL A 204 0.41 -22.89 15.66
N TYR A 205 -0.10 -21.67 15.85
CA TYR A 205 0.27 -20.81 17.00
C TYR A 205 -0.86 -20.62 18.02
N ALA A 206 -1.84 -21.53 18.06
CA ALA A 206 -2.64 -21.69 19.26
C ALA A 206 -1.75 -22.33 20.33
N VAL A 207 -1.19 -21.47 21.19
CA VAL A 207 -0.45 -21.80 22.40
C VAL A 207 -1.25 -22.83 23.20
N ASP A 208 -0.72 -24.05 23.34
CA ASP A 208 -1.19 -24.99 24.35
C ASP A 208 -0.81 -24.45 25.74
N PRO A 209 -1.77 -24.29 26.68
CA PRO A 209 -1.46 -23.92 28.04
C PRO A 209 -1.20 -25.18 28.88
N VAL A 210 0.06 -25.38 29.30
CA VAL A 210 0.42 -26.00 30.59
C VAL A 210 1.67 -25.32 31.13
#